data_AF-A0A2K3LQM3-F1
#
_entry.id   AF-A0A2K3LQM3-F1
#
_cell.length_a   1.000
_cell.length_b   1.000
_cell.length_c   1.000
_cell.angle_alpha   90.00
_cell.angle_beta   90.00
_cell.angle_gamma   90.00
#
_symmetry.space_group_name_H-M   'P 1'
#
loop_
_entity.id
_entity.type
_entity.pdbx_description
1 polymer ?
#
loop_
_entity_poly.entity_id
_entity_poly.type
_entity_poly.pdbx_seq_one_letter_code
_entity_poly.pdbx_strand_id
1 'polypeptide(L)'
;MASEGEESQLLQLILADKLFLLKQSDVQDIDKVRFREDVVNVVKEHDMLPLYETLVADGILDLDPVLRDSMRAKIDDEVNKLNEK
;
A
#
# COMPACT_ATOMS: atom_id res chain seq x y z
N MET A 1 24.49 -8.79 -5.30
CA MET A 1 23.91 -7.51 -4.87
C MET A 1 22.86 -7.21 -5.91
N ALA A 2 21.58 -7.40 -5.58
CA ALA A 2 20.51 -7.05 -6.51
C ALA A 2 20.51 -5.52 -6.66
N SER A 3 20.17 -5.05 -7.86
CA SER A 3 20.04 -3.61 -8.08
C SER A 3 18.76 -3.10 -7.41
N GLU A 4 18.72 -1.85 -6.91
CA GLU A 4 17.53 -1.27 -6.27
C GLU A 4 16.25 -1.38 -7.14
N GLY A 5 16.42 -1.44 -8.47
CA GLY A 5 15.32 -1.65 -9.41
C GLY A 5 14.72 -3.06 -9.39
N GLU A 6 15.52 -4.11 -9.18
CA GLU A 6 15.04 -5.49 -9.09
C GLU A 6 14.30 -5.72 -7.76
N GLU A 7 14.78 -5.14 -6.67
CA GLU A 7 14.13 -5.26 -5.35
C GLU A 7 12.77 -4.55 -5.32
N SER A 8 12.67 -3.38 -5.96
CA SER A 8 11.39 -2.64 -6.08
C SER A 8 10.36 -3.38 -6.94
N GLN A 9 10.80 -4.02 -8.05
CA GLN A 9 9.92 -4.84 -8.89
C GLN A 9 9.39 -6.07 -8.13
N LEU A 10 10.25 -6.73 -7.35
CA LEU A 10 9.85 -7.86 -6.52
C LEU A 10 8.82 -7.45 -5.47
N LEU A 11 8.99 -6.28 -4.84
CA LEU A 11 8.02 -5.76 -3.87
C LEU A 11 6.65 -5.50 -4.51
N GLN A 12 6.61 -4.87 -5.68
CA GLN A 12 5.35 -4.62 -6.40
C GLN A 12 4.66 -5.92 -6.82
N LEU A 13 5.44 -6.93 -7.22
CA LEU A 13 4.91 -8.25 -7.55
C LEU A 13 4.28 -8.93 -6.33
N ILE A 14 4.97 -8.91 -5.19
CA ILE A 14 4.47 -9.47 -3.92
C ILE A 14 3.21 -8.73 -3.46
N LEU A 15 3.18 -7.40 -3.60
CA LEU A 15 2.01 -6.60 -3.25
C LEU A 15 0.80 -6.95 -4.13
N ALA A 16 1.00 -7.07 -5.45
CA ALA A 16 -0.06 -7.42 -6.39
C ALA A 16 -0.64 -8.82 -6.09
N ASP A 17 0.21 -9.79 -5.78
CA ASP A 17 -0.21 -11.15 -5.40
C ASP A 17 -1.09 -11.14 -4.15
N LYS A 18 -0.67 -10.45 -3.08
CA LYS A 18 -1.45 -10.33 -1.84
C LYS A 18 -2.79 -9.64 -2.06
N LEU A 19 -2.82 -8.57 -2.86
CA LEU A 19 -4.05 -7.87 -3.23
C LEU A 19 -5.01 -8.77 -4.01
N PHE A 20 -4.47 -9.60 -4.91
CA PHE A 20 -5.27 -10.56 -5.65
C PHE A 20 -5.90 -11.59 -4.71
N LEU A 21 -5.10 -12.19 -3.80
CA LEU A 21 -5.56 -13.17 -2.83
C LEU A 21 -6.62 -12.63 -1.87
N LEU A 22 -6.50 -11.36 -1.46
CA LEU A 22 -7.50 -10.70 -0.60
C LEU A 22 -8.90 -10.63 -1.21
N LYS A 23 -8.99 -10.58 -2.54
CA LYS A 23 -10.27 -10.51 -3.27
C LYS A 23 -10.89 -11.88 -3.54
N GLN A 24 -10.15 -12.97 -3.32
CA GLN A 24 -10.64 -14.32 -3.60
C GLN A 24 -11.50 -14.86 -2.44
N SER A 25 -12.56 -15.61 -2.78
CA SER A 25 -13.51 -16.16 -1.80
C SER A 25 -13.04 -17.45 -1.14
N ASP A 26 -12.12 -18.18 -1.77
CA ASP A 26 -11.55 -19.46 -1.33
C ASP A 26 -10.38 -19.32 -0.35
N VAL A 27 -9.78 -18.12 -0.27
CA VAL A 27 -8.75 -17.80 0.70
C VAL A 27 -9.34 -17.71 2.11
N GLN A 28 -8.73 -18.44 3.04
CA GLN A 28 -9.16 -18.50 4.43
C GLN A 28 -9.07 -17.15 5.12
N ASP A 29 -10.00 -16.86 6.03
CA ASP A 29 -10.05 -15.56 6.73
C ASP A 29 -8.76 -15.27 7.51
N ILE A 30 -8.13 -16.29 8.08
CA ILE A 30 -6.85 -16.12 8.80
C ILE A 30 -5.72 -15.67 7.86
N ASP A 31 -5.68 -16.18 6.63
CA ASP A 31 -4.70 -15.76 5.64
C ASP A 31 -5.01 -14.35 5.14
N LYS A 32 -6.30 -14.01 4.98
CA LYS A 32 -6.73 -12.63 4.64
C LYS A 32 -6.28 -11.61 5.69
N VAL A 33 -6.35 -11.94 6.98
CA VAL A 33 -5.85 -11.05 8.04
C VAL A 33 -4.36 -10.77 7.85
N ARG A 34 -3.56 -11.81 7.59
CA ARG A 34 -2.12 -11.67 7.36
C ARG A 34 -1.81 -10.85 6.11
N PHE A 35 -2.52 -11.11 5.01
CA PHE A 35 -2.34 -10.34 3.78
C PHE A 35 -2.73 -8.88 3.94
N ARG A 36 -3.78 -8.57 4.72
CA ARG A 36 -4.15 -7.17 5.05
C ARG A 36 -3.04 -6.46 5.82
N GLU A 37 -2.48 -7.10 6.83
CA GLU A 37 -1.39 -6.54 7.63
C GLU A 37 -0.16 -6.24 6.75
N ASP A 38 0.23 -7.21 5.93
CA ASP A 38 1.35 -7.05 4.99
C ASP A 38 1.12 -5.91 3.98
N VAL A 39 -0.08 -5.84 3.39
CA VAL A 39 -0.44 -4.76 2.44
C VAL A 39 -0.39 -3.41 3.13
N VAL A 40 -0.95 -3.29 4.34
CA VAL A 40 -0.94 -2.04 5.12
C VAL A 40 0.48 -1.60 5.42
N ASN A 41 1.36 -2.51 5.81
CA ASN A 41 2.75 -2.18 6.12
C ASN A 41 3.47 -1.61 4.90
N VAL A 42 3.33 -2.24 3.73
CA VAL A 42 3.92 -1.76 2.48
C VAL A 42 3.34 -0.41 2.06
N VAL A 43 2.01 -0.25 2.15
CA VAL A 43 1.33 1.01 1.81
C VAL A 43 1.81 2.17 2.69
N LYS A 44 2.02 1.91 3.99
CA LYS A 44 2.54 2.89 4.96
C LYS A 44 4.00 3.24 4.69
N GLU A 45 4.83 2.23 4.43
CA GLU A 45 6.27 2.39 4.22
C GLU A 45 6.59 3.21 2.97
N HIS A 46 5.78 3.06 1.93
CA HIS A 46 5.98 3.74 0.64
C HIS A 46 5.00 4.88 0.37
N ASP A 47 4.26 5.33 1.40
CA ASP A 47 3.29 6.43 1.31
C ASP A 47 2.31 6.28 0.11
N MET A 48 1.79 5.07 -0.12
CA MET A 48 0.92 4.74 -1.26
C MET A 48 -0.55 5.16 -1.02
N LEU A 49 -0.78 6.45 -0.74
CA LEU A 49 -2.09 6.98 -0.37
C LEU A 49 -3.25 6.63 -1.34
N PRO A 50 -3.12 6.74 -2.67
CA PRO A 50 -4.22 6.42 -3.58
C PRO A 50 -4.67 4.96 -3.49
N LEU A 51 -3.71 4.04 -3.29
CA LEU A 51 -4.00 2.62 -3.09
C LEU A 51 -4.72 2.42 -1.75
N TYR A 52 -4.23 3.07 -0.68
CA TYR A 52 -4.88 3.03 0.64
C TYR A 52 -6.37 3.45 0.55
N GLU A 53 -6.65 4.59 -0.06
CA GLU A 53 -8.02 5.11 -0.21
C GLU A 53 -8.92 4.16 -1.01
N THR A 54 -8.37 3.52 -2.06
CA THR A 54 -9.11 2.52 -2.84
C THR A 54 -9.45 1.29 -2.00
N LEU A 55 -8.50 0.79 -1.20
CA LEU A 55 -8.72 -0.39 -0.35
C LEU A 55 -9.71 -0.12 0.79
N VAL A 56 -9.75 1.11 1.30
CA VAL A 56 -10.78 1.56 2.24
C VAL A 56 -12.16 1.60 1.56
N ALA A 57 -12.24 2.15 0.35
CA ALA A 57 -13.49 2.19 -0.41
C ALA A 57 -14.03 0.79 -0.77
N ASP A 58 -13.12 -0.15 -1.06
CA ASP A 58 -13.44 -1.57 -1.31
C ASP A 58 -13.85 -2.32 -0.02
N GLY A 59 -13.78 -1.69 1.16
CA GLY A 59 -14.09 -2.32 2.46
C GLY A 59 -13.05 -3.37 2.90
N ILE A 60 -11.87 -3.38 2.28
CA ILE A 60 -10.77 -4.28 2.62
C ILE A 60 -10.02 -3.78 3.86
N LEU A 61 -9.87 -2.46 3.98
CA LEU A 61 -9.20 -1.80 5.10
C LEU A 61 -10.15 -0.83 5.80
N ASP A 62 -9.87 -0.61 7.08
CA ASP A 62 -10.51 0.46 7.85
C ASP A 62 -9.80 1.79 7.62
N LEU A 63 -10.58 2.87 7.60
CA LEU A 63 -10.05 4.22 7.50
C LEU A 63 -9.39 4.64 8.83
N ASP A 64 -8.12 4.98 8.75
CA ASP A 64 -7.35 5.69 9.78
C ASP A 64 -7.09 7.11 9.25
N PRO A 65 -7.86 8.12 9.72
CA PRO A 65 -7.70 9.50 9.28
C PRO A 65 -6.31 10.07 9.57
N VAL A 66 -5.69 9.67 10.69
CA VAL A 66 -4.37 10.15 11.10
C VAL A 66 -3.32 9.66 10.13
N LEU A 67 -3.38 8.37 9.76
CA LEU A 67 -2.49 7.79 8.77
C LEU A 67 -2.68 8.45 7.40
N ARG A 68 -3.93 8.60 6.95
CA ARG A 68 -4.26 9.20 5.66
C ARG A 68 -3.70 10.61 5.53
N ASP A 69 -3.94 11.44 6.54
CA ASP A 69 -3.52 12.84 6.53
C ASP A 69 -1.99 12.95 6.63
N SER A 70 -1.34 12.04 7.36
CA SER A 70 0.13 11.94 7.40
C SER A 70 0.74 11.57 6.04
N MET A 71 0.20 10.58 5.33
CA MET A 71 0.67 10.21 3.99
C MET A 71 0.44 11.35 3.00
N ARG A 72 -0.72 12.02 3.09
CA ARG A 72 -1.05 13.17 2.23
C ARG A 72 -0.06 14.31 2.38
N ALA A 73 0.27 14.70 3.62
CA ALA A 73 1.24 15.76 3.88
C ALA A 73 2.61 15.47 3.26
N LYS A 74 3.12 14.23 3.41
CA LYS A 74 4.39 13.83 2.81
C LYS A 74 4.37 13.87 1.27
N ILE A 75 3.28 13.40 0.66
CA ILE A 75 3.14 13.42 -0.81
C ILE A 75 3.10 14.87 -1.31
N ASP A 76 2.34 15.75 -0.65
CA ASP A 76 2.27 17.17 -1.01
C ASP A 76 3.65 17.83 -0.89
N ASP A 77 4.41 17.54 0.18
CA ASP A 77 5.77 18.03 0.37
C ASP A 77 6.71 17.55 -0.76
N GLU A 78 6.68 16.27 -1.13
CA GLU A 78 7.51 15.72 -2.22
C GLU A 78 7.11 16.29 -3.59
N VAL A 79 5.81 16.47 -3.86
CA VAL A 79 5.31 17.08 -5.10
C VAL A 79 5.76 18.53 -5.20
N ASN A 80 5.69 19.30 -4.10
CA ASN A 80 6.17 20.68 -4.08
C ASN A 80 7.68 20.76 -4.38
N LYS A 81 8.50 19.88 -3.78
CA LYS A 81 9.95 19.80 -4.08
C LYS A 81 10.24 19.53 -5.56
N LEU A 82 9.42 18.70 -6.22
CA LEU A 82 9.58 18.41 -7.65
C LEU A 82 9.17 19.58 -8.54
N ASN A 83 8.17 20.38 -8.12
CA ASN A 83 7.70 21.55 -8.85
C ASN A 83 8.59 22.79 -8.69
N GLU A 84 9.45 22.83 -7.67
CA GLU A 84 10.44 23.90 -7.45
C GLU A 84 11.66 23.81 -8.39
N LYS A 85 11.67 22.84 -9.32
CA LYS A 85 12.65 22.70 -10.41
C LYS A 85 12.11 23.19 -11.75
#